data_AF-A0A965UZ23-F1
#
_entry.id   AF-A0A965UZ23-F1
#
_cell.length_a   1.000
_cell.length_b   1.000
_cell.length_c   1.000
_cell.angle_alpha   90.00
_cell.angle_beta   90.00
_cell.angle_gamma   90.00
#
_symmetry.space_group_name_H-M   'P 1'
#
loop_
_entity.id
_entity.type
_entity.pdbx_description
1 polymer ?
#
loop_
_entity_poly.entity_id
_entity_poly.type
_entity_poly.pdbx_seq_one_letter_code
_entity_poly.pdbx_strand_id
1 'polypeptide(L)'
;MMNSKEPFATISLYFQAAMKAAKTLLRQPILIPLFLSAFVLYQFLGSVIHYSRLGVSGGFLLALIQLVWLTYLFQWLTMATKAQLSTGRGFFSLKKITEEQDPWIHVRRAARKESYMDVLRFNSELFFALLSVAFPLFIVHLLLSVLDNNVLLITFSLSAFVFLNPLPEVIIASSLTGLDAFKEVLDFMRRRFCIWLFPILLPVALKLIASPMSVSPNILSELISLASLSDPIYPTETLHTVVQNIFIQYPLLGSGLGVLLVLYLSLFRLELYLRTAVSPQTL
;
A
#
# COMPACT_ATOMS: atom_id res chain seq x y z
N MET A 1 1.63 22.13 -23.87
CA MET A 1 0.63 23.00 -23.23
C MET A 1 -0.37 22.09 -22.54
N MET A 2 -0.35 22.04 -21.20
CA MET A 2 -1.38 21.32 -20.42
C MET A 2 -2.72 22.04 -20.57
N ASN A 3 -3.78 21.28 -20.81
CA ASN A 3 -5.12 21.82 -20.92
C ASN A 3 -5.53 22.37 -19.54
N SER A 4 -6.05 23.59 -19.45
CA SER A 4 -6.35 24.26 -18.16
C SER A 4 -7.37 23.52 -17.26
N LYS A 5 -7.98 22.44 -17.78
CA LYS A 5 -8.93 21.57 -17.07
C LYS A 5 -8.26 20.38 -16.34
N GLU A 6 -6.99 20.08 -16.62
CA GLU A 6 -6.25 18.95 -16.03
C GLU A 6 -6.12 18.96 -14.49
N PRO A 7 -5.90 20.10 -13.79
CA PRO A 7 -5.77 20.06 -12.33
C PRO A 7 -7.09 19.68 -11.64
N PHE A 8 -8.22 20.15 -12.15
CA PHE A 8 -9.53 19.82 -11.62
C PHE A 8 -9.87 18.34 -11.81
N ALA A 9 -9.51 17.77 -12.96
CA ALA A 9 -9.66 16.33 -13.21
C ALA A 9 -8.87 15.50 -12.19
N THR A 10 -7.62 15.88 -11.92
CA THR A 10 -6.74 15.17 -10.97
C THR A 10 -7.27 15.25 -9.53
N ILE A 11 -7.70 16.44 -9.08
CA ILE A 11 -8.29 16.62 -7.75
C ILE A 11 -9.58 15.80 -7.60
N SER A 12 -10.45 15.83 -8.63
CA SER A 12 -11.69 15.05 -8.61
C SER A 12 -11.42 13.55 -8.51
N LEU A 13 -10.36 13.07 -9.16
CA LEU A 13 -9.94 11.68 -9.14
C LEU A 13 -9.47 11.28 -7.74
N TYR A 14 -8.65 12.11 -7.08
CA TYR A 14 -8.26 11.88 -5.68
C TYR A 14 -9.47 11.86 -4.75
N PHE A 15 -10.38 12.83 -4.87
CA PHE A 15 -11.56 12.90 -4.02
C PHE A 15 -12.44 11.65 -4.16
N GLN A 16 -12.65 11.18 -5.39
CA GLN A 16 -13.41 9.97 -5.65
C GLN A 16 -12.73 8.70 -5.10
N ALA A 17 -11.40 8.59 -5.22
CA ALA A 17 -10.64 7.49 -4.63
C ALA A 17 -10.73 7.53 -3.10
N ALA A 18 -10.56 8.71 -2.50
CA ALA A 18 -10.62 8.96 -1.06
C ALA A 18 -11.98 8.59 -0.46
N MET A 19 -13.07 9.06 -1.08
CA MET A 19 -14.44 8.72 -0.65
C MET A 19 -14.70 7.21 -0.75
N LYS A 20 -14.21 6.58 -1.82
CA LYS A 20 -14.44 5.15 -2.03
C LYS A 20 -13.67 4.32 -1.00
N ALA A 21 -12.41 4.65 -0.74
CA ALA A 21 -11.59 4.04 0.30
C ALA A 21 -12.23 4.16 1.69
N ALA A 22 -12.71 5.36 2.08
CA ALA A 22 -13.40 5.56 3.35
C ALA A 22 -14.65 4.66 3.46
N LYS A 23 -15.44 4.59 2.39
CA LYS A 23 -16.64 3.75 2.32
C LYS A 23 -16.30 2.26 2.40
N THR A 24 -15.20 1.82 1.78
CA THR A 24 -14.74 0.43 1.85
C THR A 24 -14.33 0.08 3.28
N LEU A 25 -13.56 0.94 3.93
CA LEU A 25 -13.11 0.74 5.31
C LEU A 25 -14.29 0.65 6.29
N LEU A 26 -15.25 1.57 6.20
CA LEU A 26 -16.45 1.56 7.05
C LEU A 26 -17.35 0.33 6.84
N ARG A 27 -17.34 -0.25 5.64
CA ARG A 27 -18.12 -1.45 5.32
C ARG A 27 -17.45 -2.74 5.77
N GLN A 28 -16.15 -2.71 6.03
CA GLN A 28 -15.36 -3.88 6.38
C GLN A 28 -14.62 -3.65 7.70
N PRO A 29 -15.35 -3.50 8.81
CA PRO A 29 -14.74 -3.23 10.12
C PRO A 29 -13.80 -4.35 10.56
N ILE A 30 -13.97 -5.58 10.05
CA ILE A 30 -13.10 -6.73 10.34
C ILE A 30 -11.65 -6.52 9.88
N LEU A 31 -11.39 -5.65 8.89
CA LEU A 31 -10.03 -5.34 8.45
C LEU A 31 -9.22 -4.64 9.56
N ILE A 32 -9.88 -3.86 10.41
CA ILE A 32 -9.23 -3.09 11.48
C ILE A 32 -8.60 -4.01 12.55
N PRO A 33 -9.35 -4.89 13.25
CA PRO A 33 -8.76 -5.75 14.28
C PRO A 33 -7.75 -6.73 13.70
N LEU A 34 -7.94 -7.14 12.44
CA LEU A 34 -7.07 -8.09 11.76
C LEU A 34 -5.75 -7.43 11.30
N PHE A 35 -5.78 -6.17 10.86
CA PHE A 35 -4.55 -5.41 10.62
C PHE A 35 -3.85 -5.02 11.93
N LEU A 36 -4.61 -4.72 12.98
CA LEU A 36 -4.05 -4.42 14.29
C LEU A 36 -3.34 -5.64 14.89
N SER A 37 -3.98 -6.82 14.84
CA SER A 37 -3.39 -8.06 15.34
C SER A 37 -2.16 -8.46 14.54
N ALA A 38 -2.22 -8.28 13.21
CA ALA A 38 -1.04 -8.31 12.38
C ALA A 38 -0.02 -7.31 12.94
N PHE A 39 -0.20 -6.01 12.82
CA PHE A 39 0.82 -5.02 13.24
C PHE A 39 1.50 -5.32 14.60
N VAL A 40 0.72 -5.70 15.63
CA VAL A 40 1.25 -6.12 16.93
C VAL A 40 2.17 -7.34 16.84
N LEU A 41 1.78 -8.38 16.11
CA LEU A 41 2.59 -9.58 15.92
C LEU A 41 3.88 -9.26 15.13
N TYR A 42 3.88 -8.30 14.20
CA TYR A 42 5.08 -7.90 13.45
C TYR A 42 6.06 -7.17 14.37
N GLN A 43 5.56 -6.22 15.16
CA GLN A 43 6.35 -5.52 16.17
C GLN A 43 6.95 -6.50 17.20
N PHE A 44 6.16 -7.47 17.64
CA PHE A 44 6.63 -8.53 18.53
C PHE A 44 7.77 -9.33 17.89
N LEU A 45 7.58 -9.85 16.67
CA LEU A 45 8.60 -10.61 15.96
C LEU A 45 9.87 -9.78 15.68
N GLY A 46 9.70 -8.52 15.29
CA GLY A 46 10.81 -7.58 15.11
C GLY A 46 11.62 -7.40 16.39
N SER A 47 10.95 -7.26 17.54
CA SER A 47 11.63 -7.15 18.84
C SER A 47 12.40 -8.42 19.20
N VAL A 48 11.80 -9.61 19.02
CA VAL A 48 12.45 -10.90 19.29
C VAL A 48 13.70 -11.07 18.42
N ILE A 49 13.57 -10.78 17.12
CA ILE A 49 14.68 -10.89 16.17
C ILE A 49 15.79 -9.89 16.54
N HIS A 50 15.45 -8.65 16.90
CA HIS A 50 16.44 -7.66 17.32
C HIS A 50 17.24 -8.13 18.55
N TYR A 51 16.58 -8.64 19.58
CA TYR A 51 17.25 -9.13 20.79
C TYR A 51 18.07 -10.41 20.57
N SER A 52 17.72 -11.23 19.56
CA SER A 52 18.38 -12.50 19.28
C SER A 52 19.78 -12.39 18.66
N ARG A 53 20.26 -11.17 18.34
CA ARG A 53 21.57 -10.92 17.72
C ARG A 53 21.83 -11.70 16.42
N LEU A 54 20.77 -12.11 15.71
CA LEU A 54 20.88 -12.85 14.45
C LEU A 54 21.55 -12.05 13.32
N GLY A 55 21.73 -10.73 13.48
CA GLY A 55 22.38 -9.88 12.49
C GLY A 55 21.62 -9.90 11.16
N VAL A 56 22.34 -10.12 10.06
CA VAL A 56 21.79 -10.10 8.69
C VAL A 56 20.71 -11.18 8.48
N SER A 57 20.89 -12.38 9.05
CA SER A 57 19.89 -13.46 8.89
C SER A 57 18.56 -13.12 9.58
N GLY A 58 18.62 -12.39 10.71
CA GLY A 58 17.45 -11.84 11.38
C GLY A 58 16.70 -10.84 10.51
N GLY A 59 17.42 -9.89 9.90
CA GLY A 59 16.83 -8.92 8.97
C GLY A 59 16.18 -9.59 7.76
N PHE A 60 16.83 -10.60 7.18
CA PHE A 60 16.27 -11.37 6.07
C PHE A 60 14.98 -12.12 6.46
N LEU A 61 14.96 -12.76 7.64
CA LEU A 61 13.77 -13.43 8.15
C LEU A 61 12.61 -12.46 8.37
N LEU A 62 12.89 -11.28 8.94
CA LEU A 62 11.91 -10.23 9.14
C LEU A 62 11.33 -9.76 7.80
N ALA A 63 12.17 -9.58 6.77
CA ALA A 63 11.73 -9.21 5.43
C ALA A 63 10.83 -10.29 4.79
N LEU A 64 11.13 -11.58 4.98
CA LEU A 64 10.27 -12.66 4.51
C LEU A 64 8.91 -12.66 5.21
N ILE A 65 8.89 -12.49 6.54
CA ILE A 65 7.66 -12.36 7.31
C ILE A 65 6.85 -11.17 6.79
N GLN A 66 7.49 -10.02 6.62
CA GLN A 66 6.87 -8.82 6.08
C GLN A 66 6.26 -9.05 4.68
N LEU A 67 6.92 -9.83 3.82
CA LEU A 67 6.43 -10.14 2.48
C LEU A 67 5.19 -11.05 2.51
N VAL A 68 5.17 -12.05 3.40
CA VAL A 68 3.98 -12.88 3.67
C VAL A 68 2.81 -11.98 4.10
N TRP A 69 3.08 -10.97 4.91
CA TRP A 69 2.07 -10.10 5.46
C TRP A 69 1.52 -9.11 4.44
N LEU A 70 2.39 -8.54 3.63
CA LEU A 70 1.99 -7.74 2.48
C LEU A 70 1.08 -8.56 1.57
N THR A 71 1.42 -9.83 1.31
CA THR A 71 0.59 -10.74 0.50
C THR A 71 -0.83 -10.84 1.07
N TYR A 72 -0.97 -11.11 2.37
CA TYR A 72 -2.28 -11.15 3.02
C TYR A 72 -3.01 -9.81 2.99
N LEU A 73 -2.32 -8.72 3.31
CA LEU A 73 -2.88 -7.36 3.27
C LEU A 73 -3.49 -7.07 1.90
N PHE A 74 -2.72 -7.29 0.84
CA PHE A 74 -3.15 -7.01 -0.52
C PHE A 74 -4.28 -7.92 -0.97
N GLN A 75 -4.26 -9.19 -0.56
CA GLN A 75 -5.38 -10.11 -0.79
C GLN A 75 -6.67 -9.61 -0.13
N TRP A 76 -6.60 -9.16 1.12
CA TRP A 76 -7.75 -8.60 1.83
C TRP A 76 -8.27 -7.31 1.19
N LEU A 77 -7.39 -6.38 0.80
CA LEU A 77 -7.76 -5.16 0.08
C LEU A 77 -8.44 -5.44 -1.27
N THR A 78 -7.96 -6.45 -1.99
CA THR A 78 -8.54 -6.88 -3.27
C THR A 78 -9.94 -7.44 -3.09
N MET A 79 -10.15 -8.26 -2.06
CA MET A 79 -11.47 -8.80 -1.74
C MET A 79 -12.41 -7.69 -1.26
N ALA A 80 -11.91 -6.73 -0.49
CA ALA A 80 -12.66 -5.57 -0.04
C ALA A 80 -13.27 -4.76 -1.19
N THR A 81 -12.44 -4.47 -2.18
CA THR A 81 -12.83 -3.72 -3.37
C THR A 81 -13.75 -4.54 -4.29
N LYS A 82 -13.48 -5.84 -4.50
CA LYS A 82 -14.35 -6.75 -5.27
C LYS A 82 -15.74 -6.93 -4.65
N ALA A 83 -15.82 -7.11 -3.33
CA ALA A 83 -17.09 -7.21 -2.61
C ALA A 83 -17.96 -5.96 -2.82
N GLN A 84 -17.33 -4.79 -2.86
CA GLN A 84 -18.02 -3.52 -3.12
C GLN A 84 -18.55 -3.41 -4.56
N LEU A 85 -17.81 -3.91 -5.56
CA LEU A 85 -18.28 -3.97 -6.95
C LEU A 85 -19.47 -4.93 -7.10
N SER A 86 -19.42 -6.09 -6.45
CA SER A 86 -20.48 -7.10 -6.51
C SER A 86 -21.78 -6.70 -5.81
N THR A 87 -21.73 -5.74 -4.87
CA THR A 87 -22.89 -5.27 -4.11
C THR A 87 -23.67 -4.15 -4.81
N GLY A 88 -23.25 -3.71 -6.00
CA GLY A 88 -24.14 -3.28 -7.09
C GLY A 88 -25.24 -2.26 -6.77
N ARG A 89 -25.11 -1.40 -5.75
CA ARG A 89 -26.05 -0.30 -5.49
C ARG A 89 -25.66 1.01 -6.18
N GLY A 90 -24.61 1.04 -7.01
CA GLY A 90 -24.06 2.30 -7.54
C GLY A 90 -23.65 2.31 -9.01
N PHE A 91 -23.65 1.18 -9.70
CA PHE A 91 -23.33 1.13 -11.13
C PHE A 91 -24.50 0.45 -11.84
N PHE A 92 -25.37 1.29 -12.39
CA PHE A 92 -26.53 0.95 -13.22
C PHE A 92 -27.77 0.35 -12.55
N SER A 93 -28.59 1.27 -12.03
CA SER A 93 -30.06 1.20 -12.00
C SER A 93 -30.71 1.06 -13.40
N LEU A 94 -29.99 0.56 -14.42
CA LEU A 94 -30.55 0.14 -15.71
C LEU A 94 -30.77 -1.37 -15.80
N LYS A 95 -30.32 -2.16 -14.80
CA LYS A 95 -30.46 -3.63 -14.81
C LYS A 95 -31.56 -4.17 -13.88
N LYS A 96 -32.43 -3.30 -13.38
CA LYS A 96 -33.54 -3.70 -12.49
C LYS A 96 -34.78 -4.21 -13.22
N ILE A 97 -34.75 -4.30 -14.56
CA ILE A 97 -35.90 -4.74 -15.38
C ILE A 97 -35.80 -6.23 -15.76
N THR A 98 -34.71 -6.95 -15.44
CA THR A 98 -34.54 -8.36 -15.84
C THR A 98 -33.99 -9.30 -14.75
N GLU A 99 -34.11 -8.94 -13.46
CA GLU A 99 -33.59 -9.78 -12.37
C GLU A 99 -34.54 -10.93 -11.94
N GLU A 100 -35.77 -11.00 -12.42
CA GLU A 100 -36.72 -12.05 -12.02
C GLU A 100 -36.57 -13.38 -12.77
N GLN A 101 -35.65 -13.46 -13.75
CA GLN A 101 -35.42 -14.65 -14.58
C GLN A 101 -33.95 -15.07 -14.68
N ASP A 102 -33.08 -14.64 -13.77
CA ASP A 102 -31.67 -15.00 -13.85
C ASP A 102 -31.38 -16.30 -13.06
N PRO A 103 -31.32 -17.48 -13.72
CA PRO A 103 -31.09 -18.77 -13.05
C PRO A 103 -29.73 -18.84 -12.35
N TRP A 104 -28.83 -17.88 -12.60
CA TRP A 104 -27.50 -17.81 -12.02
C TRP A 104 -27.46 -17.07 -10.68
N ILE A 105 -28.60 -16.63 -10.12
CA ILE A 105 -28.65 -15.99 -8.81
C ILE A 105 -28.10 -16.91 -7.71
N HIS A 106 -28.37 -18.20 -7.78
CA HIS A 106 -27.91 -19.18 -6.80
C HIS A 106 -26.40 -19.45 -6.95
N VAL A 107 -25.89 -19.49 -8.18
CA VAL A 107 -24.45 -19.62 -8.47
C VAL A 107 -23.68 -18.40 -8.00
N ARG A 108 -24.21 -17.18 -8.19
CA ARG A 108 -23.60 -15.95 -7.66
C ARG A 108 -23.66 -15.87 -6.13
N ARG A 109 -24.70 -16.42 -5.49
CA ARG A 109 -24.76 -16.53 -4.01
C ARG A 109 -23.78 -17.58 -3.48
N ALA A 110 -23.57 -18.68 -4.19
CA ALA A 110 -22.57 -19.70 -3.86
C ALA A 110 -21.13 -19.16 -4.00
N ALA A 111 -20.83 -18.46 -5.11
CA ALA A 111 -19.55 -17.78 -5.32
C ALA A 111 -19.25 -16.71 -4.25
N ARG A 112 -20.28 -16.06 -3.69
CA ARG A 112 -20.11 -15.13 -2.55
C ARG A 112 -19.74 -15.83 -1.24
N LYS A 113 -20.14 -17.09 -1.04
CA LYS A 113 -19.83 -17.85 0.19
C LYS A 113 -18.43 -18.48 0.14
N GLU A 114 -17.98 -18.94 -1.04
CA GLU A 114 -16.60 -19.41 -1.25
C GLU A 114 -15.56 -18.29 -1.06
N SER A 115 -15.93 -17.06 -1.40
CA SER A 115 -15.04 -15.89 -1.33
C SER A 115 -14.43 -15.60 0.05
N TYR A 116 -15.03 -16.04 1.16
CA TYR A 116 -14.47 -15.79 2.51
C TYR A 116 -13.43 -16.82 2.93
N MET A 117 -13.55 -18.08 2.52
CA MET A 117 -12.52 -19.09 2.81
C MET A 117 -11.27 -18.84 1.98
N ASP A 118 -11.45 -18.27 0.79
CA ASP A 118 -10.33 -17.81 -0.03
C ASP A 118 -9.55 -16.65 0.62
N VAL A 119 -10.14 -15.89 1.56
CA VAL A 119 -9.45 -14.80 2.31
C VAL A 119 -8.30 -15.34 3.17
N LEU A 120 -8.47 -16.55 3.69
CA LEU A 120 -7.50 -17.21 4.58
C LEU A 120 -6.49 -18.06 3.82
N ARG A 121 -6.74 -18.34 2.54
CA ARG A 121 -5.82 -19.12 1.71
C ARG A 121 -4.66 -18.24 1.28
N PHE A 122 -3.44 -18.66 1.60
CA PHE A 122 -2.25 -17.96 1.18
C PHE A 122 -2.15 -17.89 -0.35
N ASN A 123 -2.13 -16.67 -0.91
CA ASN A 123 -1.91 -16.46 -2.34
C ASN A 123 -0.41 -16.60 -2.68
N SER A 124 0.02 -17.82 -2.94
CA SER A 124 1.43 -18.12 -3.28
C SER A 124 1.90 -17.40 -4.55
N GLU A 125 1.04 -17.18 -5.54
CA GLU A 125 1.40 -16.47 -6.77
C GLU A 125 1.75 -15.00 -6.49
N LEU A 126 0.92 -14.31 -5.70
CA LEU A 126 1.18 -12.94 -5.26
C LEU A 126 2.47 -12.85 -4.43
N PHE A 127 2.68 -13.82 -3.53
CA PHE A 127 3.90 -13.90 -2.73
C PHE A 127 5.15 -14.05 -3.62
N PHE A 128 5.16 -15.01 -4.54
CA PHE A 128 6.31 -15.23 -5.42
C PHE A 128 6.53 -14.06 -6.38
N ALA A 129 5.47 -13.40 -6.84
CA ALA A 129 5.57 -12.18 -7.63
C ALA A 129 6.28 -11.07 -6.84
N LEU A 130 5.83 -10.80 -5.61
CA LEU A 130 6.48 -9.81 -4.74
C LEU A 130 7.93 -10.20 -4.42
N LEU A 131 8.18 -11.48 -4.10
CA LEU A 131 9.51 -11.99 -3.81
C LEU A 131 10.47 -11.84 -4.99
N SER A 132 10.00 -12.13 -6.21
CA SER A 132 10.81 -12.06 -7.43
C SER A 132 11.31 -10.66 -7.76
N VAL A 133 10.58 -9.62 -7.32
CA VAL A 133 10.98 -8.22 -7.48
C VAL A 133 11.80 -7.75 -6.28
N ALA A 134 11.41 -8.11 -5.05
CA ALA A 134 12.11 -7.74 -3.83
C ALA A 134 13.54 -8.31 -3.77
N PHE A 135 13.74 -9.55 -4.22
CA PHE A 135 15.01 -10.26 -4.07
C PHE A 135 16.17 -9.65 -4.89
N PRO A 136 16.02 -9.30 -6.19
CA PRO A 136 17.06 -8.59 -6.92
C PRO A 136 17.43 -7.24 -6.28
N LEU A 137 16.46 -6.49 -5.77
CA LEU A 137 16.70 -5.20 -5.12
C LEU A 137 17.46 -5.35 -3.81
N PHE A 138 17.14 -6.40 -3.06
CA PHE A 138 17.88 -6.78 -1.87
C PHE A 138 19.35 -7.08 -2.21
N ILE A 139 19.62 -7.82 -3.29
CA ILE A 139 20.99 -8.08 -3.75
C ILE A 139 21.70 -6.76 -4.08
N VAL A 140 21.08 -5.86 -4.85
CA VAL A 140 21.69 -4.58 -5.20
C VAL A 140 21.94 -3.73 -3.95
N HIS A 141 20.99 -3.67 -3.02
CA HIS A 141 21.14 -2.97 -1.76
C HIS A 141 22.30 -3.54 -0.93
N LEU A 142 22.44 -4.86 -0.85
CA LEU A 142 23.54 -5.54 -0.16
C LEU A 142 24.90 -5.22 -0.82
N LEU A 143 24.96 -5.19 -2.16
CA LEU A 143 26.19 -4.82 -2.86
C LEU A 143 26.57 -3.35 -2.60
N LEU A 144 25.58 -2.45 -2.59
CA LEU A 144 25.81 -1.03 -2.31
C LEU A 144 26.21 -0.78 -0.86
N SER A 145 25.68 -1.54 0.10
CA SER A 145 26.04 -1.38 1.51
C SER A 145 27.49 -1.81 1.80
N VAL A 146 28.01 -2.79 1.06
CA VAL A 146 29.43 -3.21 1.15
C VAL A 146 30.38 -2.13 0.65
N LEU A 147 29.95 -1.25 -0.26
CA LEU A 147 30.78 -0.18 -0.82
C LEU A 147 30.97 1.02 0.13
N ASP A 148 30.31 1.02 1.30
CA ASP A 148 30.31 2.10 2.30
C ASP A 148 30.00 3.50 1.71
N ASN A 149 29.29 3.53 0.58
CA ASN A 149 28.91 4.76 -0.10
C ASN A 149 27.46 5.08 0.24
N ASN A 150 27.28 5.74 1.37
CA ASN A 150 25.97 6.13 1.89
C ASN A 150 25.14 6.91 0.86
N VAL A 151 25.75 7.75 0.03
CA VAL A 151 25.03 8.55 -0.97
C VAL A 151 24.44 7.67 -2.07
N LEU A 152 25.21 6.72 -2.60
CA LEU A 152 24.71 5.76 -3.60
C LEU A 152 23.60 4.88 -3.01
N LEU A 153 23.80 4.40 -1.77
CA LEU A 153 22.81 3.58 -1.08
C LEU A 153 21.49 4.33 -0.88
N ILE A 154 21.54 5.58 -0.39
CA ILE A 154 20.37 6.43 -0.20
C ILE A 154 19.67 6.70 -1.54
N THR A 155 20.43 7.04 -2.59
CA THR A 155 19.88 7.33 -3.91
C THR A 155 19.19 6.11 -4.52
N PHE A 156 19.80 4.94 -4.39
CA PHE A 156 19.22 3.68 -4.84
C PHE A 156 17.96 3.33 -4.05
N SER A 157 18.01 3.41 -2.71
CA SER A 157 16.85 3.13 -1.84
C SER A 157 15.68 4.05 -2.15
N LEU A 158 15.93 5.35 -2.35
CA LEU A 158 14.91 6.32 -2.74
C LEU A 158 14.33 6.01 -4.13
N SER A 159 15.20 5.65 -5.09
CA SER A 159 14.76 5.28 -6.44
C SER A 159 13.89 4.03 -6.41
N ALA A 160 14.35 2.98 -5.73
CA ALA A 160 13.60 1.74 -5.54
C ALA A 160 12.27 2.02 -4.84
N PHE A 161 12.27 2.81 -3.77
CA PHE A 161 11.06 3.21 -3.06
C PHE A 161 10.07 3.92 -3.97
N VAL A 162 10.49 4.93 -4.74
CA VAL A 162 9.62 5.69 -5.63
C VAL A 162 9.08 4.80 -6.76
N PHE A 163 9.96 4.07 -7.45
CA PHE A 163 9.58 3.31 -8.64
C PHE A 163 8.74 2.08 -8.31
N LEU A 164 9.01 1.40 -7.20
CA LEU A 164 8.34 0.15 -6.84
C LEU A 164 7.15 0.35 -5.91
N ASN A 165 6.89 1.60 -5.50
CA ASN A 165 5.73 1.91 -4.70
C ASN A 165 4.42 1.35 -5.29
N PRO A 166 4.12 1.48 -6.60
CA PRO A 166 2.90 0.93 -7.20
C PRO A 166 2.92 -0.58 -7.46
N LEU A 167 4.06 -1.26 -7.21
CA LEU A 167 4.22 -2.67 -7.55
C LEU A 167 3.10 -3.56 -6.99
N PRO A 168 2.69 -3.42 -5.72
CA PRO A 168 1.64 -4.26 -5.20
C PRO A 168 0.30 -4.04 -5.91
N GLU A 169 -0.07 -2.79 -6.19
CA GLU A 169 -1.30 -2.47 -6.90
C GLU A 169 -1.27 -2.99 -8.34
N VAL A 170 -0.12 -2.92 -9.01
CA VAL A 170 0.08 -3.51 -10.34
C VAL A 170 -0.13 -5.01 -10.31
N ILE A 171 0.54 -5.74 -9.42
CA ILE A 171 0.43 -7.21 -9.34
C ILE A 171 -1.02 -7.62 -9.06
N ILE A 172 -1.70 -6.93 -8.15
CA ILE A 172 -3.11 -7.20 -7.82
C ILE A 172 -4.04 -7.00 -9.01
N ALA A 173 -3.88 -5.88 -9.72
CA ALA A 173 -4.82 -5.47 -10.75
C ALA A 173 -4.59 -6.17 -12.08
N SER A 174 -3.33 -6.45 -12.41
CA SER A 174 -2.94 -7.02 -13.71
C SER A 174 -2.64 -8.51 -13.66
N SER A 175 -2.53 -9.11 -12.47
CA SER A 175 -2.08 -10.51 -12.27
C SER A 175 -0.72 -10.83 -12.92
N LEU A 176 0.09 -9.81 -13.21
CA LEU A 176 1.43 -9.97 -13.76
C LEU A 176 2.42 -10.43 -12.68
N THR A 177 3.46 -11.15 -13.09
CA THR A 177 4.51 -11.65 -12.19
C THR A 177 5.90 -11.29 -12.73
N GLY A 178 6.92 -11.31 -11.86
CA GLY A 178 8.32 -11.15 -12.27
C GLY A 178 8.63 -9.85 -13.02
N LEU A 179 9.33 -9.98 -14.15
CA LEU A 179 9.78 -8.86 -14.97
C LEU A 179 8.63 -8.13 -15.68
N ASP A 180 7.52 -8.82 -15.98
CA ASP A 180 6.36 -8.18 -16.62
C ASP A 180 5.67 -7.21 -15.67
N ALA A 181 5.53 -7.60 -14.38
CA ALA A 181 5.04 -6.70 -13.35
C ALA A 181 5.97 -5.48 -13.17
N PHE A 182 7.29 -5.71 -13.14
CA PHE A 182 8.26 -4.62 -13.04
C PHE A 182 8.18 -3.66 -14.24
N LYS A 183 8.05 -4.18 -15.46
CA LYS A 183 7.88 -3.36 -16.66
C LYS A 183 6.60 -2.53 -16.62
N GLU A 184 5.48 -3.14 -16.22
CA GLU A 184 4.20 -2.44 -16.08
C GLU A 184 4.27 -1.33 -15.02
N VAL A 185 4.99 -1.57 -13.91
CA VAL A 185 5.26 -0.55 -12.89
C VAL A 185 6.05 0.63 -13.46
N LEU A 186 7.10 0.37 -14.24
CA LEU A 186 7.89 1.43 -14.89
C LEU A 186 7.05 2.21 -15.90
N ASP A 187 6.25 1.52 -16.70
CA ASP A 187 5.34 2.14 -17.67
C ASP A 187 4.27 2.98 -16.98
N PHE A 188 3.72 2.50 -15.86
CA PHE A 188 2.80 3.24 -15.01
C PHE A 188 3.44 4.50 -14.43
N MET A 189 4.61 4.36 -13.79
CA MET A 189 5.34 5.48 -13.20
C MET A 189 5.73 6.52 -14.25
N ARG A 190 6.16 6.10 -15.44
CA ARG A 190 6.45 7.02 -16.55
C ARG A 190 5.23 7.86 -16.94
N ARG A 191 4.03 7.26 -16.97
CA ARG A 191 2.79 7.93 -17.40
C ARG A 191 2.11 8.74 -16.30
N ARG A 192 2.25 8.31 -15.03
CA ARG A 192 1.43 8.79 -13.90
C ARG A 192 2.26 9.26 -12.71
N PHE A 193 3.56 9.52 -12.90
CA PHE A 193 4.51 9.92 -11.86
C PHE A 193 3.94 10.93 -10.86
N CYS A 194 3.47 12.09 -11.34
CA CYS A 194 2.98 13.17 -10.48
C CYS A 194 1.73 12.79 -9.68
N ILE A 195 0.85 11.96 -10.27
CA ILE A 195 -0.38 11.50 -9.63
C ILE A 195 -0.05 10.48 -8.53
N TRP A 196 0.97 9.65 -8.77
CA TRP A 196 1.37 8.62 -7.83
C TRP A 196 2.25 9.13 -6.68
N LEU A 197 3.02 10.20 -6.92
CA LEU A 197 3.92 10.75 -5.92
C LEU A 197 3.17 11.47 -4.78
N PHE A 198 2.02 12.06 -5.04
CA PHE A 198 1.30 12.88 -4.04
C PHE A 198 0.86 12.10 -2.78
N PRO A 199 0.27 10.89 -2.88
CA PRO A 199 -0.01 10.05 -1.70
C PRO A 199 1.21 9.76 -0.83
N ILE A 200 2.41 9.73 -1.42
CA ILE A 200 3.69 9.48 -0.72
C ILE A 200 4.19 10.74 -0.04
N LEU A 201 4.04 11.90 -0.69
CA LEU A 201 4.46 13.19 -0.13
C LEU A 201 3.60 13.65 1.04
N LEU A 202 2.33 13.23 1.10
CA LEU A 202 1.41 13.63 2.17
C LEU A 202 1.90 13.20 3.57
N PRO A 203 2.25 11.92 3.84
CA PRO A 203 2.89 11.50 5.10
C PRO A 203 4.13 12.30 5.47
N VAL A 204 4.99 12.58 4.48
CA VAL A 204 6.23 13.33 4.68
C VAL A 204 5.92 14.77 5.07
N ALA A 205 5.00 15.41 4.38
CA ALA A 205 4.55 16.76 4.70
C ALA A 205 3.92 16.82 6.10
N LEU A 206 3.09 15.84 6.46
CA LEU A 206 2.49 15.75 7.80
C LEU A 206 3.57 15.57 8.88
N LYS A 207 4.58 14.74 8.64
CA LYS A 207 5.72 14.58 9.56
C LYS A 207 6.45 15.91 9.75
N LEU A 208 6.77 16.60 8.67
CA LEU A 208 7.48 17.89 8.71
C LEU A 208 6.67 18.97 9.45
N ILE A 209 5.34 18.95 9.34
CA ILE A 209 4.44 19.86 10.07
C ILE A 209 4.34 19.48 11.55
N ALA A 210 4.28 18.18 11.86
CA ALA A 210 4.12 17.67 13.22
C ALA A 210 5.42 17.71 14.03
N SER A 211 6.59 17.67 13.37
CA SER A 211 7.89 17.84 14.02
C SER A 211 8.00 19.28 14.55
N PRO A 212 8.15 19.50 15.87
CA PRO A 212 8.33 20.84 16.42
C PRO A 212 9.57 21.47 15.76
N MET A 213 9.42 22.70 15.23
CA MET A 213 10.46 23.43 14.48
C MET A 213 11.79 23.62 15.23
N SER A 214 11.87 23.18 16.49
CA SER A 214 13.03 23.28 17.36
C SER A 214 14.05 22.13 17.26
N VAL A 215 13.80 21.02 16.53
CA VAL A 215 14.58 19.77 16.74
C VAL A 215 15.55 19.36 15.62
N SER A 216 15.57 19.95 14.42
CA SER A 216 16.69 19.69 13.48
C SER A 216 16.89 20.81 12.46
N PRO A 217 18.06 21.48 12.41
CA PRO A 217 18.37 22.46 11.37
C PRO A 217 18.55 21.84 9.97
N ASN A 218 18.51 20.51 9.84
CA ASN A 218 18.70 19.82 8.58
C ASN A 218 17.45 19.03 8.19
N ILE A 219 16.49 19.72 7.55
CA ILE A 219 15.39 19.09 6.77
C ILE A 219 15.95 18.01 5.84
N LEU A 220 17.14 18.24 5.27
CA LEU A 220 17.83 17.26 4.43
C LEU A 220 18.17 15.96 5.19
N SER A 221 18.55 16.02 6.47
CA SER A 221 18.82 14.81 7.27
C SER A 221 17.55 14.01 7.58
N GLU A 222 16.42 14.70 7.71
CA GLU A 222 15.12 14.07 7.93
C GLU A 222 14.58 13.46 6.62
N LEU A 223 14.79 14.14 5.49
CA LEU A 223 14.53 13.59 4.16
C LEU A 223 15.46 12.40 3.84
N ILE A 224 16.72 12.46 4.25
CA ILE A 224 17.67 11.35 4.11
C ILE A 224 17.24 10.18 5.00
N SER A 225 16.81 10.41 6.24
CA SER A 225 16.31 9.32 7.08
C SER A 225 15.05 8.69 6.48
N LEU A 226 14.14 9.51 5.93
CA LEU A 226 12.98 9.05 5.16
C LEU A 226 13.37 8.23 3.91
N ALA A 227 14.45 8.62 3.23
CA ALA A 227 14.95 7.96 2.01
C ALA A 227 15.78 6.69 2.28
N SER A 228 16.46 6.64 3.43
CA SER A 228 17.32 5.51 3.85
C SER A 228 16.52 4.27 4.25
N LEU A 229 15.23 4.44 4.52
CA LEU A 229 14.32 3.35 4.88
C LEU A 229 13.77 2.75 3.59
N SER A 230 14.48 1.74 3.09
CA SER A 230 14.13 0.91 1.93
C SER A 230 12.85 0.06 2.12
N ASP A 231 11.97 0.45 3.03
CA ASP A 231 10.78 -0.31 3.37
C ASP A 231 9.62 0.08 2.42
N PRO A 232 9.09 -0.84 1.58
CA PRO A 232 7.93 -0.55 0.75
C PRO A 232 6.66 -0.22 1.58
N ILE A 233 6.67 -0.53 2.88
CA ILE A 233 5.62 -0.17 3.85
C ILE A 233 5.88 1.22 4.46
N TYR A 234 6.97 1.91 4.13
CA TYR A 234 7.40 3.13 4.82
C TYR A 234 6.40 4.31 4.94
N PRO A 235 5.52 4.62 3.95
CA PRO A 235 4.51 5.67 4.13
C PRO A 235 3.60 5.35 5.32
N THR A 236 3.39 4.06 5.56
CA THR A 236 2.52 3.46 6.54
C THR A 236 3.12 3.58 7.95
N GLU A 237 4.39 3.24 8.11
CA GLU A 237 5.12 3.40 9.38
C GLU A 237 5.32 4.87 9.73
N THR A 238 5.66 5.70 8.75
CA THR A 238 5.81 7.16 8.95
C THR A 238 4.50 7.78 9.41
N LEU A 239 3.37 7.41 8.81
CA LEU A 239 2.05 7.88 9.28
C LEU A 239 1.74 7.39 10.69
N HIS A 240 2.02 6.11 10.98
CA HIS A 240 1.77 5.56 12.31
C HIS A 240 2.58 6.28 13.39
N THR A 241 3.87 6.51 13.16
CA THR A 241 4.75 7.23 14.08
C THR A 241 4.36 8.71 14.24
N VAL A 242 3.97 9.39 13.16
CA VAL A 242 3.45 10.78 13.24
C VAL A 242 2.20 10.83 14.11
N VAL A 243 1.26 9.92 13.91
CA VAL A 243 0.03 9.86 14.72
C VAL A 243 0.36 9.51 16.18
N GLN A 244 1.28 8.58 16.43
CA GLN A 244 1.72 8.27 17.80
C GLN A 244 2.35 9.47 18.50
N ASN A 245 3.17 10.25 17.79
CA ASN A 245 3.80 11.46 18.34
C ASN A 245 2.77 12.55 18.67
N ILE A 246 1.76 12.73 17.82
CA ILE A 246 0.64 13.65 18.09
C ILE A 246 -0.15 13.20 19.33
N PHE A 247 -0.36 11.89 19.48
CA PHE A 247 -1.11 11.30 20.59
C PHE A 247 -0.19 10.69 21.66
N ILE A 248 0.94 11.33 21.97
CA ILE A 248 1.92 10.79 22.92
C ILE A 248 1.33 10.52 24.32
N GLN A 249 0.35 11.34 24.72
CA GLN A 249 -0.38 11.18 25.99
C GLN A 249 -1.36 10.00 25.99
N TYR A 250 -1.73 9.49 24.80
CA TYR A 250 -2.71 8.42 24.60
C TYR A 250 -2.16 7.38 23.60
N PRO A 251 -1.13 6.59 23.98
CA PRO A 251 -0.40 5.74 23.04
C PRO A 251 -1.28 4.67 22.37
N LEU A 252 -2.27 4.14 23.09
CA LEU A 252 -3.24 3.19 22.53
C LEU A 252 -4.13 3.83 21.45
N LEU A 253 -4.61 5.06 21.71
CA LEU A 253 -5.39 5.83 20.76
C LEU A 253 -4.55 6.18 19.53
N GLY A 254 -3.31 6.64 19.74
CA GLY A 254 -2.36 6.95 18.67
C GLY A 254 -2.07 5.73 17.80
N SER A 255 -1.84 4.56 18.39
CA SER A 255 -1.63 3.32 17.63
C SER A 255 -2.87 2.90 16.84
N GLY A 256 -4.06 2.97 17.45
CA GLY A 256 -5.32 2.64 16.80
C GLY A 256 -5.63 3.56 15.60
N LEU A 257 -5.45 4.87 15.78
CA LEU A 257 -5.62 5.85 14.71
C LEU A 257 -4.55 5.70 13.63
N GLY A 258 -3.31 5.41 14.00
CA GLY A 258 -2.22 5.13 13.06
C GLY A 258 -2.56 3.96 12.14
N VAL A 259 -2.99 2.82 12.71
CA VAL A 259 -3.43 1.65 11.94
C VAL A 259 -4.61 1.96 11.02
N LEU A 260 -5.58 2.75 11.50
CA LEU A 260 -6.74 3.13 10.70
C LEU A 260 -6.34 4.00 9.50
N LEU A 261 -5.42 4.95 9.71
CA LEU A 261 -4.92 5.84 8.66
C LEU A 261 -4.10 5.09 7.61
N VAL A 262 -3.31 4.12 8.06
CA VAL A 262 -2.56 3.16 7.25
C VAL A 262 -3.46 2.36 6.32
N LEU A 263 -4.51 1.76 6.87
CA LEU A 263 -5.50 1.00 6.11
C LEU A 263 -6.23 1.89 5.10
N TYR A 264 -6.62 3.09 5.55
CA TYR A 264 -7.25 4.08 4.69
C TYR A 264 -6.36 4.48 3.51
N LEU A 265 -5.08 4.79 3.76
CA LEU A 265 -4.14 5.17 2.69
C LEU A 265 -3.92 4.01 1.71
N SER A 266 -3.82 2.78 2.21
CA SER A 266 -3.64 1.58 1.36
C SER A 266 -4.86 1.37 0.45
N LEU A 267 -6.08 1.50 0.98
CA LEU A 267 -7.31 1.46 0.18
C LEU A 267 -7.40 2.61 -0.82
N PHE A 268 -7.01 3.82 -0.40
CA PHE A 268 -6.99 4.99 -1.26
C PHE A 268 -6.05 4.80 -2.45
N ARG A 269 -4.84 4.29 -2.21
CA ARG A 269 -3.86 4.01 -3.27
C ARG A 269 -4.35 2.93 -4.23
N LEU A 270 -4.94 1.86 -3.72
CA LEU A 270 -5.51 0.81 -4.58
C LEU A 270 -6.64 1.38 -5.47
N GLU A 271 -7.54 2.17 -4.91
CA GLU A 271 -8.62 2.81 -5.68
C GLU A 271 -8.09 3.85 -6.68
N LEU A 272 -7.02 4.56 -6.31
CA LEU A 272 -6.32 5.50 -7.18
C LEU A 272 -5.71 4.77 -8.38
N TYR A 273 -5.02 3.66 -8.13
CA TYR A 273 -4.43 2.81 -9.17
C TYR A 273 -5.51 2.29 -10.11
N LEU A 274 -6.57 1.67 -9.58
CA LEU A 274 -7.66 1.10 -10.40
C LEU A 274 -8.29 2.14 -11.32
N ARG A 275 -8.44 3.39 -10.87
CA ARG A 275 -9.01 4.48 -11.68
C ARG A 275 -8.06 5.00 -12.75
N THR A 276 -6.77 5.06 -12.44
CA THR A 276 -5.75 5.62 -13.34
C THR A 276 -5.25 4.61 -14.38
N ALA A 277 -5.23 3.32 -14.02
CA ALA A 277 -4.79 2.23 -14.90
C ALA A 277 -5.90 1.76 -15.84
N VAL A 278 -7.14 1.60 -15.36
CA VAL A 278 -8.24 1.01 -16.13
C VAL A 278 -8.94 2.03 -17.06
N SER A 279 -8.78 3.33 -16.81
CA SER A 279 -9.44 4.37 -17.61
C SER A 279 -8.43 5.27 -18.35
N PRO A 280 -7.74 4.76 -19.39
CA PRO A 280 -6.80 5.55 -20.17
C PRO A 280 -7.49 6.68 -20.97
N GLN A 281 -8.82 6.62 -21.14
CA GLN A 281 -9.58 7.57 -21.98
C GLN A 281 -10.20 8.75 -21.22
N THR A 282 -10.13 8.79 -19.88
CA THR A 282 -10.81 9.83 -19.07
C THR A 282 -9.88 10.93 -18.54
N LEU A 283 -8.61 10.93 -18.93
CA LEU A 283 -7.63 11.97 -18.63
C LEU A 283 -7.08 12.51 -19.94
#